data_AF-A0A7M2XEM2-F1
#
_entry.id   AF-A0A7M2XEM2-F1
#
_cell.length_a   1.000
_cell.length_b   1.000
_cell.length_c   1.000
_cell.angle_alpha   90.00
_cell.angle_beta   90.00
_cell.angle_gamma   90.00
#
_symmetry.space_group_name_H-M   'P 1'
#
loop_
_entity.id
_entity.type
_entity.pdbx_description
1 polymer ?
#
loop_
_entity_poly.entity_id
_entity_poly.type
_entity_poly.pdbx_seq_one_letter_code
_entity_poly.pdbx_strand_id
1 'polypeptide(L)'
;MVDRDDWAASWQATHKSFQLLNTVDWWAKASEGVRGRVGKPITRRLERVDFTPAPPNGYWTVTFKARYAKAGDVTETLQMASEDGGWKVTAITVE
;
A
#
# COMPACT_ATOMS: atom_id res chain seq x y z
N MET A 1 9.14 5.25 2.39
CA MET A 1 8.97 4.78 3.79
C MET A 1 8.83 3.27 3.80
N VAL A 2 7.76 2.70 3.21
CA VAL A 2 7.57 1.24 3.09
C VAL A 2 8.78 0.51 2.49
N ASP A 3 9.34 1.01 1.38
CA ASP A 3 10.50 0.36 0.75
C ASP A 3 11.80 0.44 1.57
N ARG A 4 11.86 1.33 2.55
CA ARG A 4 13.00 1.48 3.48
C ARG A 4 12.76 0.72 4.79
N ASP A 5 11.71 -0.07 4.87
CA ASP A 5 11.28 -0.78 6.08
C ASP A 5 10.94 0.16 7.27
N ASP A 6 10.56 1.40 6.96
CA ASP A 6 10.17 2.42 7.93
C ASP A 6 8.66 2.31 8.21
N TRP A 7 8.30 1.35 9.06
CA TRP A 7 6.92 0.98 9.34
C TRP A 7 6.14 2.06 10.09
N ALA A 8 6.79 2.74 11.04
CA ALA A 8 6.16 3.82 11.77
C ALA A 8 5.79 4.98 10.84
N ALA A 9 6.73 5.47 10.03
CA ALA A 9 6.45 6.58 9.13
C ALA A 9 5.48 6.19 8.00
N SER A 10 5.56 4.96 7.48
CA SER A 10 4.60 4.49 6.48
C SER A 10 3.18 4.35 7.03
N TRP A 11 3.01 3.86 8.25
CA TRP A 11 1.69 3.81 8.91
C TRP A 11 1.13 5.22 9.13
N GLN A 12 1.94 6.15 9.63
CA GLN A 12 1.53 7.55 9.81
C GLN A 12 1.14 8.24 8.50
N ALA A 13 1.71 7.80 7.38
CA ALA A 13 1.39 8.34 6.06
C ALA A 13 0.11 7.74 5.43
N THR A 14 -0.50 6.72 6.03
CA THR A 14 -1.79 6.16 5.58
C THR A 14 -2.98 7.06 5.93
N HIS A 15 -4.13 6.76 5.33
CA HIS A 15 -5.39 7.47 5.58
C HIS A 15 -5.92 7.17 6.99
N LYS A 16 -6.69 8.09 7.59
CA LYS A 16 -7.32 7.90 8.91
C LYS A 16 -8.14 6.60 9.01
N SER A 17 -8.78 6.17 7.93
CA SER A 17 -9.50 4.88 7.90
C SER A 17 -8.57 3.68 8.03
N PHE A 18 -7.36 3.72 7.47
CA PHE A 18 -6.37 2.67 7.64
C PHE A 18 -5.89 2.62 9.10
N GLN A 19 -5.58 3.78 9.67
CA GLN A 19 -5.12 3.93 11.06
C GLN A 19 -6.21 3.56 12.09
N LEU A 20 -7.49 3.76 11.75
CA LEU A 20 -8.61 3.33 12.59
C LEU A 20 -8.71 1.80 12.68
N LEU A 21 -8.37 1.10 11.60
CA LEU A 21 -8.50 -0.36 11.50
C LEU A 21 -7.20 -1.11 11.83
N ASN A 22 -6.06 -0.42 11.89
CA ASN A 22 -4.75 -1.03 12.08
C ASN A 22 -3.91 -0.22 13.08
N THR A 23 -3.19 -0.89 13.97
CA THR A 23 -2.12 -0.24 14.74
C THR A 23 -0.79 -0.31 14.00
N VAL A 24 0.17 0.55 14.40
CA VAL A 24 1.53 0.52 13.86
C VAL A 24 2.20 -0.86 14.05
N ASP A 25 1.96 -1.54 15.18
CA ASP A 25 2.52 -2.87 15.45
C ASP A 25 1.97 -3.94 14.51
N TRP A 26 0.65 -3.91 14.26
CA TRP A 26 0.01 -4.83 13.32
C TRP A 26 0.50 -4.57 11.89
N TRP A 27 0.63 -3.30 11.51
CA TRP A 27 1.18 -2.92 10.21
C TRP A 27 2.63 -3.39 10.04
N ALA A 28 3.49 -3.17 11.03
CA ALA A 28 4.89 -3.61 11.01
C ALA A 28 4.97 -5.14 10.85
N LYS A 29 4.25 -5.90 11.68
CA LYS A 29 4.23 -7.35 11.63
C LYS A 29 3.73 -7.90 10.29
N ALA A 30 2.66 -7.31 9.74
CA ALA A 30 2.14 -7.70 8.43
C ALA A 30 3.15 -7.39 7.31
N SER A 31 3.77 -6.21 7.36
CA SER A 31 4.79 -5.78 6.39
C SER A 31 6.03 -6.66 6.42
N GLU A 32 6.48 -7.06 7.60
CA GLU A 32 7.58 -8.02 7.79
C GLU A 32 7.24 -9.39 7.22
N GLY A 33 6.03 -9.90 7.45
CA GLY A 33 5.56 -11.15 6.85
C GLY A 33 5.57 -11.11 5.32
N VAL A 34 5.06 -10.02 4.73
CA VAL A 34 5.11 -9.80 3.28
C VAL A 34 6.56 -9.70 2.80
N ARG A 35 7.40 -8.89 3.46
CA ARG A 35 8.83 -8.74 3.12
C ARG A 35 9.58 -10.07 3.20
N GLY A 36 9.25 -10.93 4.17
CA GLY A 36 9.78 -12.28 4.31
C GLY A 36 9.46 -13.14 3.08
N ARG A 37 8.21 -13.10 2.62
CA ARG A 37 7.69 -13.85 1.46
C ARG A 37 8.23 -13.32 0.13
N VAL A 38 8.07 -12.03 -0.16
CA VAL A 38 8.37 -11.48 -1.50
C VAL A 38 9.77 -10.92 -1.64
N GLY A 39 10.43 -10.51 -0.55
CA GLY A 39 11.76 -9.88 -0.56
C GLY A 39 11.72 -8.35 -0.71
N LYS A 40 12.87 -7.75 -0.99
CA LYS A 40 12.97 -6.30 -1.25
C LYS A 40 12.33 -5.93 -2.60
N PRO A 41 11.68 -4.76 -2.73
CA PRO A 41 11.13 -4.33 -4.01
C PRO A 41 12.28 -3.92 -4.94
N ILE A 42 12.13 -4.18 -6.24
CA ILE A 42 13.13 -3.84 -7.26
C ILE A 42 12.57 -2.79 -8.20
N THR A 43 11.41 -3.06 -8.81
CA THR A 43 10.76 -2.13 -9.76
C THR A 43 9.25 -2.18 -9.63
N ARG A 44 8.57 -1.09 -10.03
CA ARG A 44 7.12 -1.04 -10.21
C ARG A 44 6.83 -0.40 -11.56
N ARG A 45 5.97 -1.04 -12.36
CA ARG A 45 5.41 -0.46 -13.58
C ARG A 45 3.92 -0.28 -13.38
N LEU A 46 3.43 0.95 -13.60
CA LEU A 46 2.00 1.23 -13.56
C LEU A 46 1.29 0.36 -14.59
N GLU A 47 0.26 -0.36 -14.15
CA GLU A 47 -0.57 -1.20 -15.00
C GLU A 47 -1.94 -0.58 -15.22
N ARG A 48 -2.59 -0.12 -14.15
CA ARG A 48 -3.98 0.36 -14.21
C ARG A 48 -4.29 1.33 -13.08
N VAL A 49 -5.18 2.28 -13.37
CA VAL A 49 -5.73 3.24 -12.40
C VAL A 49 -7.24 3.29 -12.62
N ASP A 50 -8.01 2.90 -11.62
CA ASP A 50 -9.48 2.90 -11.67
C ASP A 50 -10.05 3.75 -10.54
N PHE A 51 -11.15 4.44 -10.81
CA PHE A 51 -11.91 5.16 -9.79
C PHE A 51 -13.18 4.39 -9.43
N THR A 52 -13.42 4.21 -8.14
CA THR A 52 -14.69 3.65 -7.63
C THR A 52 -15.48 4.75 -6.92
N PRO A 53 -16.68 5.09 -7.39
CA PRO A 53 -17.58 6.00 -6.69
C PRO A 53 -18.03 5.40 -5.35
N ALA A 54 -17.78 6.11 -4.26
CA ALA A 54 -18.27 5.78 -2.93
C ALA A 54 -18.35 7.06 -2.08
N PRO A 55 -19.35 7.26 -1.22
CA PRO A 55 -19.35 8.41 -0.32
C PRO A 55 -18.12 8.41 0.62
N PRO A 56 -17.55 9.57 0.98
CA PRO A 56 -17.89 10.91 0.49
C PRO A 56 -17.26 11.27 -0.88
N ASN A 57 -16.07 10.74 -1.19
CA ASN A 57 -15.25 11.21 -2.33
C ASN A 57 -14.76 10.09 -3.27
N GLY A 58 -15.12 8.84 -2.99
CA GLY A 58 -14.66 7.64 -3.70
C GLY A 58 -13.25 7.23 -3.30
N TYR A 59 -12.72 6.27 -4.05
CA TYR A 59 -11.33 5.84 -3.92
C TYR A 59 -10.75 5.48 -5.29
N TRP A 60 -9.45 5.68 -5.43
CA TRP A 60 -8.67 5.22 -6.57
C TRP A 60 -8.04 3.87 -6.26
N THR A 61 -8.10 2.94 -7.19
CA THR A 61 -7.34 1.69 -7.16
C THR A 61 -6.22 1.79 -8.18
N VAL A 62 -4.97 1.69 -7.72
CA VAL A 62 -3.76 1.74 -8.54
C VAL A 62 -3.11 0.37 -8.52
N THR A 63 -3.02 -0.27 -9.68
CA THR A 63 -2.37 -1.58 -9.84
C THR A 63 -1.02 -1.42 -10.53
N PHE A 64 -0.01 -2.08 -9.98
CA PHE A 64 1.33 -2.18 -10.53
C PHE A 64 1.68 -3.63 -10.86
N LYS A 65 2.39 -3.81 -11.98
CA LYS A 65 3.27 -4.97 -12.15
C LYS A 65 4.60 -4.66 -11.48
N ALA A 66 4.84 -5.27 -10.34
CA ALA A 66 6.01 -5.05 -9.52
C ALA A 66 6.97 -6.25 -9.60
N ARG A 67 8.26 -6.01 -9.35
CA ARG A 67 9.27 -7.06 -9.23
C ARG A 67 9.91 -7.01 -7.87
N TYR A 68 9.98 -8.15 -7.20
CA TYR A 68 10.59 -8.32 -5.89
C TYR A 68 11.69 -9.38 -5.90
N ALA A 69 12.64 -9.25 -4.98
CA ALA A 69 13.87 -10.04 -4.97
C ALA A 69 13.69 -11.56 -4.79
N LYS A 70 12.63 -12.00 -4.10
CA LYS A 70 12.37 -13.44 -3.88
C LYS A 70 11.24 -13.98 -4.75
N ALA A 71 10.13 -13.23 -4.87
CA ALA A 71 8.95 -13.68 -5.58
C ALA A 71 9.00 -13.46 -7.10
N GLY A 72 9.93 -12.65 -7.62
CA GLY A 72 9.92 -12.26 -9.02
C GLY A 72 8.80 -11.25 -9.28
N ASP A 73 8.02 -11.45 -10.34
CA ASP A 73 6.96 -10.53 -10.72
C ASP A 73 5.68 -10.80 -9.91
N VAL A 74 5.11 -9.73 -9.34
CA VAL A 74 3.91 -9.75 -8.48
C VAL A 74 2.96 -8.64 -8.90
N THR A 75 1.70 -8.75 -8.48
CA THR A 75 0.71 -7.69 -8.62
C THR A 75 0.62 -6.93 -7.29
N GLU A 76 0.96 -5.64 -7.31
CA GLU A 76 0.77 -4.76 -6.16
C GLU A 76 -0.42 -3.85 -6.41
N THR A 77 -1.37 -3.81 -5.48
CA THR A 77 -2.56 -2.97 -5.59
C THR A 77 -2.65 -2.03 -4.41
N LEU A 78 -2.80 -0.74 -4.70
CA LEU A 78 -3.05 0.31 -3.71
C LEU A 78 -4.49 0.79 -3.87
N GLN A 79 -5.17 1.00 -2.74
CA GLN A 79 -6.36 1.85 -2.71
C GLN A 79 -5.99 3.18 -2.06
N MET A 80 -6.50 4.28 -2.61
CA MET A 80 -6.19 5.63 -2.16
C MET A 80 -7.45 6.49 -2.08
N ALA A 81 -7.54 7.31 -1.05
CA ALA A 81 -8.60 8.31 -0.88
C ALA A 81 -8.00 9.69 -0.57
N SER A 82 -8.76 10.74 -0.83
CA SER A 82 -8.33 12.10 -0.53
C SER A 82 -8.54 12.42 0.95
N GLU A 83 -7.53 12.99 1.58
CA GLU A 83 -7.57 13.47 2.97
C GLU A 83 -6.66 14.69 3.10
N ASP A 84 -7.18 15.74 3.74
CA ASP A 84 -6.45 16.97 4.05
C ASP A 84 -5.72 17.58 2.82
N GLY A 85 -6.35 17.49 1.65
CA GLY A 85 -5.83 18.04 0.39
C GLY A 85 -4.80 17.16 -0.34
N GLY A 86 -4.53 15.94 0.14
CA GLY A 86 -3.61 14.99 -0.48
C GLY A 86 -4.21 13.59 -0.67
N TRP A 87 -3.51 12.73 -1.41
CA TRP A 87 -3.87 11.33 -1.56
C TRP A 87 -3.19 10.48 -0.50
N LYS A 88 -3.96 9.64 0.18
CA LYS A 88 -3.50 8.75 1.24
C LYS A 88 -3.88 7.31 0.93
N VAL A 89 -3.01 6.36 1.28
CA VAL A 89 -3.27 4.93 1.10
C VAL A 89 -4.31 4.46 2.13
N THR A 90 -5.37 3.82 1.65
CA THR A 90 -6.43 3.21 2.46
C THR A 90 -6.33 1.68 2.52
N ALA A 91 -5.65 1.06 1.56
CA ALA A 91 -5.32 -0.37 1.56
C ALA A 91 -4.12 -0.66 0.63
N ILE A 92 -3.43 -1.76 0.90
CA ILE A 92 -2.33 -2.27 0.07
C ILE A 92 -2.34 -3.80 0.07
N THR A 93 -2.17 -4.41 -1.10
CA THR A 93 -1.97 -5.86 -1.26
C THR A 93 -0.79 -6.15 -2.19
N VAL A 94 -0.15 -7.30 -1.98
CA VAL A 94 0.95 -7.82 -2.81
C VAL A 94 0.71 -9.31 -3.05
N GLU A 95 0.38 -9.65 -4.29
CA GLU A 95 -0.03 -10.98 -4.76
C GLU A 95 0.97 -11.57 -5.75
#